data_AF-A0A966WFS4-F1
#
_entry.id   AF-A0A966WFS4-F1
#
_cell.length_a   1.000
_cell.length_b   1.000
_cell.length_c   1.000
_cell.angle_alpha   90.00
_cell.angle_beta   90.00
_cell.angle_gamma   90.00
#
_symmetry.space_group_name_H-M   'P 1'
#
loop_
_entity.id
_entity.type
_entity.pdbx_description
1 polymer ?
#
loop_
_entity_poly.entity_id
_entity_poly.type
_entity_poly.pdbx_seq_one_letter_code
_entity_poly.pdbx_strand_id
1 'polypeptide(L)'
;MPGIEDLYREIILDHYRTPRNRGELPPPAVCTEGNNPLCGDDIRIYLDVADGVVRDVKFSGQGCSISQSSTSMMTVAVKGKTIEEVRAFVRRFKHMMTLSEDGEPVDQSIKLGDIEALQGVV
;
A
#
# COMPACT_ATOMS: atom_id res chain seq x y z
N MET A 1 17.69 8.66 -22.77
CA MET A 1 17.49 7.49 -21.89
C MET A 1 16.33 7.86 -20.99
N PRO A 2 15.30 7.00 -20.85
CA PRO A 2 14.24 7.29 -19.89
C PRO A 2 14.89 7.50 -18.51
N GLY A 3 14.51 8.60 -17.84
CA GLY A 3 15.02 8.92 -16.52
C GLY A 3 14.45 7.94 -15.49
N ILE A 4 15.04 7.91 -14.29
CA ILE A 4 14.50 7.12 -13.16
C ILE A 4 13.04 7.53 -12.86
N GLU A 5 12.69 8.80 -13.09
CA GLU A 5 11.32 9.33 -12.98
C GLU A 5 10.33 8.67 -13.94
N ASP A 6 10.76 8.36 -15.17
CA ASP A 6 9.90 7.70 -16.16
C ASP A 6 9.59 6.26 -15.73
N LEU A 7 10.58 5.56 -15.15
CA LEU A 7 10.39 4.20 -14.62
C LEU A 7 9.40 4.17 -13.46
N TYR A 8 9.51 5.11 -12.50
CA TYR A 8 8.56 5.19 -11.39
C TYR A 8 7.14 5.50 -11.85
N ARG A 9 7.00 6.36 -12.86
CA ARG A 9 5.71 6.64 -13.48
C ARG A 9 5.12 5.38 -14.13
N GLU A 10 5.94 4.57 -14.81
CA GLU A 10 5.48 3.31 -15.40
C GLU A 10 4.98 2.32 -14.33
N ILE A 11 5.68 2.21 -13.21
CA ILE A 11 5.28 1.34 -12.08
C ILE A 11 3.93 1.77 -11.51
N ILE A 12 3.73 3.08 -11.29
CA ILE A 12 2.44 3.61 -10.84
C ILE A 12 1.35 3.30 -11.87
N LEU A 13 1.60 3.56 -13.15
CA LEU A 13 0.61 3.33 -14.21
C LEU A 13 0.27 1.84 -14.40
N ASP A 14 1.22 0.94 -14.21
CA ASP A 14 0.99 -0.50 -14.24
C ASP A 14 0.05 -0.94 -13.12
N HIS A 15 0.30 -0.49 -11.89
CA HIS A 15 -0.58 -0.78 -10.76
C HIS A 15 -1.96 -0.14 -10.90
N TYR A 16 -2.07 1.01 -11.57
CA TYR A 16 -3.36 1.61 -11.88
C TYR A 16 -4.15 0.81 -12.93
N ARG A 17 -3.48 0.41 -14.04
CA ARG A 17 -4.12 -0.29 -15.16
C ARG A 17 -4.44 -1.74 -14.84
N THR A 18 -3.56 -2.41 -14.10
CA THR A 18 -3.67 -3.81 -13.72
C THR A 18 -3.46 -3.93 -12.21
N PRO A 19 -4.45 -3.52 -11.39
CA PRO A 19 -4.34 -3.56 -9.94
C PRO A 19 -4.24 -5.01 -9.45
N ARG A 20 -3.18 -5.27 -8.69
CA ARG A 20 -2.96 -6.54 -7.99
C ARG A 20 -3.93 -6.66 -6.82
N ASN A 21 -4.38 -7.88 -6.54
CA ASN A 21 -5.25 -8.20 -5.40
C ASN A 21 -6.58 -7.43 -5.36
N ARG A 22 -7.12 -7.03 -6.51
CA ARG A 22 -8.44 -6.43 -6.59
C ARG A 22 -9.53 -7.48 -6.29
N GLY A 23 -10.55 -7.08 -5.53
CA GLY A 23 -11.69 -7.90 -5.17
C GLY A 23 -11.95 -7.90 -3.67
N GLU A 24 -12.83 -8.80 -3.24
CA GLU A 24 -13.24 -8.94 -1.86
C GLU A 24 -12.81 -10.31 -1.30
N LEU A 25 -12.68 -10.39 0.02
CA LEU A 25 -12.51 -11.66 0.72
C LEU A 25 -13.73 -11.92 1.60
N PRO A 26 -14.32 -13.12 1.53
CA PRO A 26 -15.39 -13.50 2.44
C PRO A 26 -14.84 -13.70 3.86
N PRO A 27 -15.73 -13.80 4.87
CA PRO A 27 -15.34 -14.24 6.20
C PRO A 27 -14.50 -15.53 6.15
N PRO A 28 -13.44 -15.67 6.97
CA PRO A 28 -13.17 -14.91 8.20
C PRO A 28 -12.39 -13.60 8.02
N ALA A 29 -12.15 -13.15 6.78
CA ALA A 29 -11.41 -11.91 6.55
C ALA A 29 -12.12 -10.69 7.18
N VAL A 30 -11.32 -9.81 7.77
CA VAL A 30 -11.79 -8.54 8.32
C VAL A 30 -11.81 -7.49 7.22
N CYS A 31 -12.87 -6.69 7.14
CA CYS A 31 -13.00 -5.59 6.20
C CYS A 31 -12.88 -4.25 6.94
N THR A 32 -12.12 -3.31 6.38
CA THR A 32 -12.08 -1.92 6.82
C THR A 32 -12.26 -0.99 5.64
N GLU A 33 -12.91 0.15 5.86
CA GLU A 33 -13.19 1.16 4.83
C GLU A 33 -12.43 2.44 5.18
N GLY A 34 -11.88 3.10 4.17
CA GLY A 34 -11.19 4.38 4.29
C GLY A 34 -11.63 5.31 3.17
N ASN A 35 -11.94 6.56 3.52
CA ASN A 35 -12.37 7.57 2.58
C ASN A 35 -11.47 8.81 2.63
N ASN A 36 -11.10 9.33 1.45
CA ASN A 36 -10.42 10.61 1.32
C ASN A 36 -11.31 11.58 0.51
N PRO A 37 -12.14 12.40 1.18
CA PRO A 37 -13.13 13.26 0.51
C PRO A 37 -12.50 14.36 -0.35
N LEU A 38 -11.22 14.70 -0.13
CA LEU A 38 -10.51 15.69 -0.95
C LEU A 38 -10.29 15.21 -2.39
N CYS A 39 -9.99 13.91 -2.55
CA CYS A 39 -9.78 13.28 -3.86
C CYS A 39 -10.97 12.43 -4.32
N GLY A 40 -11.98 12.25 -3.46
CA GLY A 40 -13.11 11.36 -3.71
C GLY A 40 -12.72 9.87 -3.65
N ASP A 41 -11.68 9.52 -2.90
CA ASP A 41 -11.30 8.12 -2.74
C ASP A 41 -12.23 7.43 -1.73
N ASP A 42 -12.66 6.22 -2.07
CA ASP A 42 -13.41 5.28 -1.23
C ASP A 42 -12.80 3.90 -1.44
N ILE A 43 -12.02 3.43 -0.47
CA ILE A 43 -11.26 2.19 -0.57
C ILE A 43 -11.65 1.25 0.57
N ARG A 44 -11.86 -0.01 0.22
CA ARG A 44 -12.11 -1.10 1.18
C ARG A 44 -10.96 -2.07 1.14
N ILE A 45 -10.42 -2.42 2.30
CA ILE A 45 -9.35 -3.40 2.45
C ILE A 45 -9.88 -4.60 3.21
N TYR A 46 -9.67 -5.78 2.64
CA TYR A 46 -10.00 -7.06 3.23
C TYR A 46 -8.71 -7.75 3.64
N LEU A 47 -8.61 -8.18 4.90
CA LEU A 47 -7.41 -8.77 5.46
C LEU A 47 -7.74 -10.10 6.12
N ASP A 48 -7.11 -11.18 5.65
CA ASP A 48 -7.13 -12.48 6.30
C ASP A 48 -5.80 -12.69 7.04
N VAL A 49 -5.88 -12.89 8.35
CA VAL A 49 -4.73 -13.09 9.23
C VAL A 49 -4.92 -14.39 9.98
N ALA A 50 -3.91 -15.27 9.92
CA ALA A 50 -3.82 -16.45 10.77
C ALA A 50 -2.43 -16.52 11.39
N ASP A 51 -2.37 -16.92 12.65
CA ASP A 51 -1.10 -17.12 13.38
C ASP A 51 -0.16 -15.89 13.33
N GLY A 52 -0.73 -14.69 13.29
CA GLY A 52 0.01 -13.43 13.20
C GLY A 52 0.58 -13.11 11.81
N VAL A 53 0.21 -13.86 10.76
CA VAL A 53 0.67 -13.67 9.38
C VAL A 53 -0.49 -13.27 8.47
N VAL A 54 -0.25 -12.28 7.61
CA VAL A 54 -1.19 -11.88 6.55
C VAL A 54 -1.24 -12.96 5.48
N ARG A 55 -2.27 -13.81 5.48
CA ARG A 55 -2.44 -14.90 4.51
C ARG A 55 -2.90 -14.38 3.15
N ASP A 56 -3.92 -13.53 3.18
CA ASP A 56 -4.41 -12.85 1.99
C ASP A 56 -4.84 -11.43 2.33
N VAL A 57 -4.75 -10.58 1.33
CA VAL A 57 -5.17 -9.18 1.39
C VAL A 57 -5.73 -8.84 0.03
N LYS A 58 -6.92 -8.24 0.02
CA LYS A 58 -7.56 -7.72 -1.20
C LYS A 58 -8.12 -6.35 -0.97
N PHE A 59 -8.39 -5.65 -2.06
CA PHE A 59 -9.04 -4.35 -1.98
C PHE A 59 -10.12 -4.16 -3.04
N SER A 60 -11.14 -3.39 -2.69
CA SER A 60 -12.17 -2.90 -3.60
C SER A 60 -12.37 -1.40 -3.40
N GLY A 61 -13.28 -0.81 -4.18
CA GLY A 61 -13.54 0.63 -4.15
C GLY A 61 -12.98 1.39 -5.36
N GLN A 62 -12.99 2.71 -5.25
CA GLN A 62 -12.64 3.66 -6.30
C GLN A 62 -11.80 4.81 -5.73
N GLY A 63 -11.05 5.47 -6.59
CA GLY A 63 -10.25 6.62 -6.19
C GLY A 63 -9.37 7.11 -7.33
N CYS A 64 -8.60 8.15 -7.05
CA CYS A 64 -7.61 8.66 -7.99
C CYS A 64 -6.56 7.60 -8.34
N SER A 65 -5.84 7.82 -9.45
CA SER A 65 -4.83 6.88 -9.94
C SER A 65 -3.75 6.59 -8.91
N ILE A 66 -3.31 7.60 -8.15
CA ILE A 66 -2.32 7.44 -7.07
C ILE A 66 -2.87 6.55 -5.96
N SER A 67 -4.08 6.82 -5.47
CA SER A 67 -4.69 6.08 -4.38
C SER A 67 -4.90 4.60 -4.73
N GLN A 68 -5.37 4.34 -5.97
CA GLN A 68 -5.52 2.97 -6.49
C GLN A 68 -4.18 2.25 -6.66
N SER A 69 -3.16 2.94 -7.19
CA SER A 69 -1.83 2.36 -7.39
C SER A 69 -1.14 2.05 -6.05
N SER A 70 -1.19 3.01 -5.12
CA SER A 70 -0.63 2.89 -3.78
C SER A 70 -1.28 1.72 -3.02
N THR A 71 -2.61 1.62 -3.08
CA THR A 71 -3.33 0.49 -2.48
C THR A 71 -2.90 -0.83 -3.11
N SER A 72 -2.82 -0.89 -4.44
CA SER A 72 -2.38 -2.10 -5.13
C SER A 72 -0.97 -2.53 -4.73
N MET A 73 0.00 -1.61 -4.71
CA MET A 73 1.37 -1.90 -4.28
C MET A 73 1.43 -2.33 -2.81
N MET A 74 0.65 -1.68 -1.94
CA MET A 74 0.57 -2.01 -0.52
C MET A 74 0.09 -3.44 -0.30
N THR A 75 -0.96 -3.88 -1.00
CA THR A 75 -1.44 -5.27 -0.87
C THR A 75 -0.39 -6.30 -1.27
N VAL A 76 0.46 -6.01 -2.25
CA VAL A 76 1.57 -6.90 -2.65
C VAL A 76 2.64 -6.91 -1.57
N ALA A 77 3.00 -5.73 -1.04
CA ALA A 77 4.07 -5.59 -0.07
C ALA A 77 3.76 -6.26 1.28
N VAL A 78 2.49 -6.25 1.72
CA VAL A 78 2.12 -6.78 3.06
C VAL A 78 1.71 -8.25 3.06
N LYS A 79 1.37 -8.83 1.90
CA LYS A 79 0.96 -10.24 1.80
C LYS A 79 2.10 -11.18 2.20
N GLY A 80 1.80 -12.16 3.06
CA GLY A 80 2.76 -13.15 3.56
C GLY A 80 3.67 -12.64 4.68
N LYS A 81 3.51 -11.39 5.12
CA LYS A 81 4.29 -10.80 6.22
C LYS A 81 3.62 -11.00 7.57
N THR A 82 4.41 -10.98 8.65
CA THR A 82 3.85 -10.92 10.01
C THR A 82 3.26 -9.54 10.30
N ILE A 83 2.37 -9.44 11.29
CA ILE A 83 1.82 -8.15 11.72
C ILE A 83 2.92 -7.17 12.17
N GLU A 84 3.98 -7.67 12.81
CA GLU A 84 5.13 -6.86 13.23
C GLU A 84 5.88 -6.29 12.02
N GLU A 85 6.13 -7.11 11.01
CA GLU A 85 6.75 -6.67 9.75
C GLU A 85 5.89 -5.65 9.02
N VAL A 86 4.57 -5.86 8.97
CA VAL A 86 3.63 -4.91 8.36
C VAL A 86 3.65 -3.58 9.11
N ARG A 87 3.66 -3.58 10.44
CA ARG A 87 3.77 -2.35 11.23
C ARG A 87 5.09 -1.62 10.96
N ALA A 88 6.20 -2.35 10.88
CA ALA A 88 7.50 -1.77 10.57
C ALA A 88 7.53 -1.18 9.14
N PHE A 89 6.92 -1.88 8.17
CA PHE A 89 6.74 -1.40 6.81
C PHE A 89 5.92 -0.10 6.76
N VAL A 90 4.78 -0.05 7.47
CA VAL A 90 3.93 1.15 7.54
C VAL A 90 4.70 2.34 8.12
N ARG A 91 5.48 2.14 9.19
CA ARG A 91 6.34 3.20 9.74
C ARG A 91 7.36 3.69 8.71
N ARG A 92 8.03 2.76 8.01
CA ARG A 92 9.02 3.09 6.98
C ARG A 92 8.40 3.85 5.80
N PHE A 93 7.18 3.49 5.39
CA PHE A 93 6.43 4.18 4.34
C PHE A 93 6.00 5.58 4.78
N LYS A 94 5.41 5.72 5.97
CA LYS A 94 5.04 7.04 6.53
C LYS A 94 6.26 7.97 6.65
N HIS A 95 7.42 7.42 7.03
CA HIS A 95 8.66 8.17 7.07
C HIS A 95 9.13 8.65 5.70
N MET A 96 9.05 7.80 4.68
CA MET A 96 9.32 8.21 3.30
C MET A 96 8.42 9.37 2.85
N MET A 97 7.15 9.35 3.25
CA MET A 97 6.16 10.39 2.92
C MET A 97 6.25 11.63 3.81
N THR A 98 7.20 11.70 4.75
CA THR A 98 7.31 12.80 5.72
C THR A 98 6.03 12.96 6.57
N LEU A 99 5.29 11.86 6.77
CA LEU A 99 4.08 11.76 7.61
C LEU A 99 4.41 11.16 8.98
N SER A 100 5.65 11.33 9.48
CA SER A 100 6.05 10.79 10.78
C SER A 100 5.61 11.74 11.89
N GLU A 101 4.70 11.31 12.74
CA GLU A 101 4.16 12.15 13.84
C GLU A 101 4.91 11.95 15.16
N ASP A 102 5.59 10.81 15.37
CA ASP A 102 5.95 10.38 16.72
C ASP A 102 7.46 10.16 17.00
N GLY A 103 8.35 10.50 16.06
CA GLY A 103 9.80 10.43 16.28
C GLY A 103 10.36 9.02 16.56
N GLU A 104 9.57 7.96 16.33
CA GLU A 104 10.02 6.59 16.52
C GLU A 104 11.19 6.23 15.57
N PRO A 105 12.18 5.46 16.04
CA PRO A 105 13.27 4.99 15.19
C PRO A 105 12.73 4.10 14.08
N VAL A 106 13.01 4.50 12.83
CA VAL A 106 12.63 3.76 11.63
C VAL A 106 13.83 2.96 11.15
N ASP A 107 13.65 1.65 11.01
CA ASP A 107 14.65 0.80 10.37
C ASP A 107 14.70 1.10 8.86
N GLN A 108 15.77 1.75 8.43
CA GLN A 108 15.98 2.11 7.03
C GLN A 108 16.37 0.91 6.14
N SER A 109 16.71 -0.24 6.74
CA SER A 109 17.04 -1.46 5.98
C SER A 109 15.81 -2.15 5.37
N ILE A 110 14.61 -1.80 5.84
CA ILE A 110 13.34 -2.29 5.28
C ILE A 110 13.18 -1.77 3.85
N LYS A 111 13.22 -2.68 2.89
CA LYS A 111 13.02 -2.39 1.46
C LYS A 111 11.55 -2.15 1.18
N LEU A 112 11.23 -1.02 0.54
CA LEU A 112 9.85 -0.68 0.15
C LEU A 112 9.51 -1.20 -1.27
N GLY A 113 10.51 -1.51 -2.10
CA GLY A 113 10.30 -2.06 -3.44
C GLY A 113 9.56 -1.07 -4.33
N ASP A 114 8.55 -1.54 -5.08
CA ASP A 114 7.78 -0.70 -6.02
C ASP A 114 7.09 0.50 -5.34
N ILE A 115 6.85 0.43 -4.03
CA ILE A 115 6.26 1.54 -3.26
C ILE A 115 7.19 2.77 -3.20
N GLU A 116 8.50 2.60 -3.42
CA GLU A 116 9.45 3.71 -3.53
C GLU A 116 9.11 4.63 -4.71
N ALA A 117 8.40 4.13 -5.73
CA ALA A 117 7.91 4.94 -6.84
C ALA A 117 6.95 6.06 -6.41
N LEU A 118 6.33 5.95 -5.22
CA LEU A 118 5.47 6.99 -4.66
C LEU A 118 6.26 8.12 -3.99
N GLN A 119 7.58 8.00 -3.85
CA GLN A 119 8.43 9.04 -3.28
C GLN A 119 8.32 10.34 -4.09
N GLY A 120 7.79 11.40 -3.46
CA GLY A 120 7.60 12.70 -4.09
C GLY A 120 6.18 12.96 -4.63
N VAL A 121 5.25 12.02 -4.48
CA VAL A 121 3.82 12.29 -4.68
C VAL A 121 3.30 13.06 -3.47
N VAL A 122 2.61 14.19 -3.71
CA VAL A 122 2.08 15.12 -2.70
C VAL A 122 0.57 15.22 -2.81
#